data_AF-A0A6J1P5X8-F1
#
_entry.id   AF-A0A6J1P5X8-F1
#
_cell.length_a   1.000
_cell.length_b   1.000
_cell.length_c   1.000
_cell.angle_alpha   90.00
_cell.angle_beta   90.00
_cell.angle_gamma   90.00
#
_symmetry.space_group_name_H-M   'P 1'
#
loop_
_entity.id
_entity.type
_entity.pdbx_description
1 polymer ?
#
loop_
_entity_poly.entity_id
_entity_poly.type
_entity_poly.pdbx_seq_one_letter_code
_entity_poly.pdbx_strand_id
1 'polypeptide(L)'
;MEALCLTLVERIKSTPLSVSKRDRTGDAEIRLASEPTLSAAHASATAVVVLTGYPQPLSISFTDPPATFETRKIFKSIINFQDRNSQTQLGIDVENMLNNSLYSDVIIKSTEGYEYKVHKNILASRSDVLKAHFEHNTIECQTNIIESPLEDEILMEVLTFIYSDKAPRVNEIPEQLLSAANYYQLSRLKSLCEEELRKRLTVENAIETLQLAELQSAETLKQLTLEFIKDGNAQLITETEGWAKINSIELLKTIHEYLWMESH
;
A
#
# COMPACT_ATOMS: atom_id res chain seq x y z
N MET A 1 4.27 -29.96 -6.43
CA MET A 1 3.25 -29.01 -5.93
C MET A 1 2.39 -29.69 -4.88
N GLU A 2 1.64 -30.74 -5.22
CA GLU A 2 0.83 -31.52 -4.26
C GLU A 2 1.61 -31.99 -3.02
N ALA A 3 2.80 -32.56 -3.21
CA ALA A 3 3.65 -32.98 -2.09
C ALA A 3 4.03 -31.82 -1.14
N LEU A 4 4.37 -30.64 -1.70
CA LEU A 4 4.71 -29.46 -0.90
C LEU A 4 3.49 -28.94 -0.13
N CYS A 5 2.32 -28.90 -0.78
CA CYS A 5 1.07 -28.51 -0.16
C CYS A 5 0.69 -29.46 0.98
N LEU A 6 0.76 -30.78 0.78
CA LEU A 6 0.49 -31.77 1.82
C LEU A 6 1.47 -31.65 3.00
N THR A 7 2.78 -31.54 2.72
CA THR A 7 3.80 -31.34 3.78
C THR A 7 3.53 -30.07 4.58
N LEU A 8 3.14 -28.98 3.91
CA LEU A 8 2.78 -27.73 4.56
C LEU A 8 1.56 -27.89 5.48
N VAL A 9 0.49 -28.52 4.98
CA VAL A 9 -0.73 -28.74 5.76
C VAL A 9 -0.47 -29.63 6.98
N GLU A 10 0.27 -30.72 6.81
CA GLU A 10 0.66 -31.61 7.93
C GLU A 10 1.49 -30.87 8.98
N ARG A 11 2.42 -30.01 8.54
CA ARG A 11 3.25 -29.21 9.42
C ARG A 11 2.43 -28.16 10.20
N ILE A 12 1.51 -27.47 9.52
CA ILE A 12 0.59 -26.49 10.12
C ILE A 12 -0.32 -27.15 11.18
N LYS A 13 -0.84 -28.34 10.88
CA LYS A 13 -1.70 -29.10 11.80
C LYS A 13 -0.95 -29.69 13.00
N SER A 14 0.33 -30.00 12.85
CA SER A 14 1.18 -30.54 13.93
C SER A 14 1.79 -29.46 14.82
N THR A 15 1.88 -28.21 14.37
CA THR A 15 2.25 -27.08 15.24
C THR A 15 1.14 -26.83 16.29
N PRO A 16 1.45 -26.91 17.60
CA PRO A 16 0.47 -26.64 18.63
C PRO A 16 -0.01 -25.19 18.52
N LEU A 17 -1.32 -24.98 18.57
CA LEU A 17 -1.93 -23.66 18.66
C LEU A 17 -1.37 -22.96 19.89
N SER A 18 -0.41 -22.06 19.71
CA SER A 18 -0.11 -21.07 20.74
C SER A 18 -1.31 -20.14 20.79
N VAL A 19 -2.29 -20.48 21.62
CA VAL A 19 -3.38 -19.57 21.96
C VAL A 19 -2.74 -18.40 22.71
N SER A 20 -2.29 -17.40 21.96
CA SER A 20 -2.13 -16.07 22.50
C SER A 20 -3.52 -15.59 22.85
N LYS A 21 -3.86 -15.66 24.14
CA LYS A 21 -5.01 -14.92 24.67
C LYS A 21 -4.73 -13.44 24.38
N ARG A 22 -5.25 -12.91 23.28
CA ARG A 22 -5.44 -11.48 23.14
C ARG A 22 -6.82 -11.15 23.69
N ASP A 23 -6.80 -10.49 24.83
CA ASP A 23 -7.88 -9.63 25.27
C ASP A 23 -8.29 -8.71 24.13
N ARG A 24 -9.60 -8.53 24.01
CA ARG A 24 -10.23 -7.60 23.07
C ARG A 24 -9.95 -6.17 23.51
N THR A 25 -8.80 -5.64 23.17
CA THR A 25 -8.57 -4.19 23.05
C THR A 25 -7.49 -4.00 22.00
N GLY A 26 -7.90 -3.49 20.83
CA GLY A 26 -6.97 -3.14 19.77
C GLY A 26 -6.08 -1.99 20.22
N ASP A 27 -4.77 -2.23 20.19
CA ASP A 27 -3.75 -1.21 20.05
C ASP A 27 -2.52 -1.86 19.41
N ALA A 28 -2.05 -1.27 18.31
CA ALA A 28 -0.88 -1.72 17.59
C ALA A 28 0.39 -1.56 18.45
N GLU A 29 1.04 -2.67 18.79
CA GLU A 29 2.35 -2.68 19.44
C GLU A 29 3.43 -2.21 18.47
N ILE A 30 4.05 -1.08 18.80
CA ILE A 30 5.28 -0.62 18.16
C ILE A 30 6.43 -1.38 18.84
N ARG A 31 7.06 -2.33 18.14
CA ARG A 31 8.31 -2.95 18.59
C ARG A 31 9.43 -1.90 18.56
N LEU A 32 9.82 -1.41 19.73
CA LEU A 32 11.06 -0.67 19.94
C LEU A 32 12.21 -1.69 19.98
N ALA A 33 13.24 -1.45 19.18
CA ALA A 33 14.47 -2.24 19.20
C ALA A 33 15.08 -2.21 20.61
N SER A 34 15.34 -3.41 21.15
CA SER A 34 16.15 -3.71 22.34
C SER A 34 15.80 -2.97 23.65
N GLU A 35 15.28 -3.72 24.63
CA GLU A 35 15.23 -3.26 26.02
C GLU A 35 16.65 -2.94 26.53
N PRO A 36 16.92 -1.73 27.04
CA PRO A 36 18.18 -1.48 27.72
C PRO A 36 18.14 -2.19 29.07
N THR A 37 19.12 -3.06 29.30
CA THR A 37 19.38 -3.66 30.62
C THR A 37 19.48 -2.56 31.67
N LEU A 38 18.86 -2.79 32.83
CA LEU A 38 18.86 -1.89 33.99
C LEU A 38 20.28 -1.61 34.50
N SER A 39 21.01 -0.67 33.87
CA SER A 39 22.21 -0.03 34.42
C SER A 39 22.72 1.12 33.52
N ALA A 40 21.94 2.16 33.25
CA ALA A 40 22.46 3.44 32.74
C ALA A 40 21.43 4.58 32.89
N ALA A 41 21.40 5.24 34.04
CA ALA A 41 20.42 6.28 34.38
C ALA A 41 20.66 7.68 33.73
N HIS A 42 21.43 7.82 32.64
CA HIS A 42 21.73 9.15 32.06
C HIS A 42 21.92 9.17 30.53
N ALA A 43 21.07 8.50 29.75
CA ALA A 43 21.07 8.66 28.29
C ALA A 43 19.90 9.55 27.83
N SER A 44 20.20 10.81 27.52
CA SER A 44 19.28 11.72 26.82
C SER A 44 19.04 11.20 25.40
N ALA A 45 17.93 10.50 25.18
CA ALA A 45 17.58 9.96 23.86
C ALA A 45 17.14 11.10 22.92
N THR A 46 18.02 11.48 21.98
CA THR A 46 17.70 12.45 20.93
C THR A 46 17.09 11.72 19.74
N ALA A 47 15.81 11.96 19.44
CA ALA A 47 15.18 11.48 18.21
C ALA A 47 15.42 12.50 17.08
N VAL A 48 16.05 12.09 15.98
CA VAL A 48 16.22 12.90 14.77
C VAL A 48 15.22 12.43 13.74
N VAL A 49 14.28 13.29 13.35
CA VAL A 49 13.31 12.99 12.29
C VAL A 49 13.84 13.56 10.97
N VAL A 50 14.17 12.69 10.02
CA VAL A 50 14.54 13.10 8.67
C VAL A 50 13.27 13.11 7.82
N LEU A 51 12.72 14.31 7.57
CA LEU A 51 11.59 14.47 6.65
C LEU A 51 12.13 14.42 5.22
N THR A 52 11.88 13.31 4.51
CA THR A 52 12.18 13.21 3.08
C THR A 52 11.26 14.18 2.31
N GLY A 53 11.84 15.05 1.47
CA GLY A 53 11.09 16.02 0.66
C GLY A 53 11.28 17.51 1.02
N TYR A 54 12.08 17.84 2.04
CA TYR A 54 12.49 19.23 2.33
C TYR A 54 13.99 19.45 2.02
N PRO A 55 14.39 20.63 1.50
CA PRO A 55 15.78 20.91 1.11
C PRO A 55 16.76 21.02 2.29
N GLN A 56 16.27 21.02 3.53
CA GLN A 56 17.09 21.04 4.76
C GLN A 56 16.44 20.12 5.81
N PRO A 57 17.21 19.24 6.49
CA PRO A 57 16.68 18.44 7.59
C PRO A 57 16.36 19.35 8.79
N LEU A 58 15.09 19.37 9.19
CA LEU A 58 14.64 20.03 10.43
C LEU A 58 14.92 19.10 11.62
N SER A 59 15.86 19.47 12.48
CA SER A 59 16.11 18.76 13.74
C SER A 59 15.22 19.34 14.84
N ILE A 60 14.33 18.50 15.39
CA ILE A 60 13.56 18.84 16.60
C ILE A 60 14.18 18.04 17.73
N SER A 61 14.74 18.73 18.73
CA SER A 61 15.30 18.10 19.93
C SER A 61 14.27 18.14 21.04
N PHE A 62 14.06 16.99 21.70
CA PHE A 62 13.27 16.90 22.92
C PHE A 62 14.24 16.56 24.05
N THR A 63 14.20 17.32 25.15
CA THR A 63 15.09 17.13 26.30
C THR A 63 14.52 16.21 27.38
N ASP A 64 13.32 15.67 27.18
CA ASP A 64 12.67 14.78 28.15
C ASP A 64 12.56 13.34 27.63
N PRO A 65 12.73 12.32 28.51
CA PRO A 65 12.76 10.93 28.09
C PRO A 65 11.42 10.49 27.47
N PRO A 66 11.44 9.65 26.42
CA PRO A 66 10.26 9.18 25.71
C PRO A 66 9.51 8.12 26.53
N ALA A 67 8.93 8.51 27.66
CA ALA A 67 8.32 7.60 28.62
C ALA A 67 6.84 7.89 28.94
N THR A 68 6.24 8.97 28.42
CA THR A 68 4.83 9.27 28.67
C THR A 68 3.96 9.02 27.43
N PHE A 69 2.81 8.37 27.64
CA PHE A 69 1.80 8.15 26.60
C PHE A 69 1.43 9.43 25.84
N GLU A 70 1.41 10.58 26.54
CA GLU A 70 1.15 11.89 25.96
C GLU A 70 2.25 12.36 25.01
N THR A 71 3.54 12.11 25.28
CA THR A 71 4.61 12.46 24.32
C THR A 71 4.57 11.58 23.08
N ARG A 72 4.18 10.30 23.19
CA ARG A 72 3.92 9.44 22.02
C ARG A 72 2.69 9.88 21.22
N LYS A 73 1.63 10.34 21.91
CA LYS A 73 0.42 10.87 21.28
C LYS A 73 0.69 12.19 20.57
N ILE A 74 1.46 13.08 21.20
CA ILE A 74 1.93 14.33 20.61
C ILE A 74 2.86 14.02 19.43
N PHE A 75 3.80 13.09 19.54
CA PHE A 75 4.67 12.70 18.43
C PHE A 75 3.91 12.08 17.26
N LYS A 76 2.96 11.16 17.53
CA LYS A 76 2.01 10.66 16.52
C LYS A 76 1.19 11.80 15.92
N SER A 77 0.75 12.76 16.73
CA SER A 77 -0.02 13.90 16.26
C SER A 77 0.82 14.89 15.44
N ILE A 78 2.11 15.04 15.71
CA ILE A 78 3.06 15.90 14.98
C ILE A 78 3.48 15.23 13.66
N ILE A 79 3.73 13.92 13.65
CA ILE A 79 3.95 13.18 12.39
C ILE A 79 2.67 13.15 11.55
N ASN A 80 1.51 12.98 12.18
CA ASN A 80 0.21 13.09 11.52
C ASN A 80 -0.24 14.55 11.25
N PHE A 81 0.56 15.55 11.65
CA PHE A 81 0.27 16.97 11.43
C PHE A 81 0.55 17.40 9.99
N GLN A 82 1.21 16.57 9.19
CA GLN A 82 1.21 16.72 7.73
C GLN A 82 -0.14 16.29 7.16
N ASP A 83 -1.10 17.18 7.41
CA ASP A 83 -2.36 17.45 6.74
C ASP A 83 -3.16 16.26 6.19
N ARG A 84 -4.00 15.71 7.07
CA ARG A 84 -5.29 15.18 6.64
C ARG A 84 -6.24 16.37 6.42
N ASN A 85 -6.48 16.73 5.15
CA ASN A 85 -7.63 17.50 4.65
C ASN A 85 -7.64 19.05 4.70
N SER A 86 -6.54 19.77 4.53
CA SER A 86 -6.61 21.19 4.14
C SER A 86 -6.31 21.32 2.65
N GLN A 87 -7.33 21.12 1.80
CA GLN A 87 -7.16 21.38 0.38
C GLN A 87 -6.67 22.82 0.17
N THR A 88 -5.47 22.95 -0.40
CA THR A 88 -4.97 24.26 -0.81
C THR A 88 -5.80 24.76 -1.99
N GLN A 89 -5.90 26.08 -2.15
CA GLN A 89 -6.57 26.66 -3.32
C GLN A 89 -5.96 26.12 -4.62
N LEU A 90 -4.63 25.94 -4.68
CA LEU A 90 -3.95 25.31 -5.81
C LEU A 90 -4.45 23.88 -6.06
N GLY A 91 -4.61 23.06 -5.03
CA GLY A 91 -5.13 21.70 -5.18
C GLY A 91 -6.55 21.67 -5.72
N ILE A 92 -7.41 22.59 -5.27
CA ILE A 92 -8.78 22.76 -5.78
C ILE A 92 -8.75 23.21 -7.25
N ASP A 93 -7.91 24.18 -7.58
CA ASP A 93 -7.79 24.70 -8.94
C ASP A 93 -7.32 23.62 -9.91
N VAL A 94 -6.32 22.80 -9.52
CA VAL A 94 -5.85 21.65 -10.30
C VAL A 94 -6.95 20.58 -10.41
N GLU A 95 -7.63 20.20 -9.33
CA GLU A 95 -8.73 19.24 -9.36
C GLU A 95 -9.83 19.65 -10.35
N ASN A 96 -10.18 20.94 -10.37
CA ASN A 96 -11.18 21.49 -11.31
C ASN A 96 -10.74 21.41 -12.78
N MET A 97 -9.44 21.32 -13.07
CA MET A 97 -8.94 21.17 -14.45
C MET A 97 -9.33 19.83 -15.07
N LEU A 98 -9.58 18.77 -14.29
CA LEU A 98 -10.01 17.47 -14.84
C LEU A 98 -11.35 17.58 -15.57
N ASN A 99 -12.28 18.38 -15.03
CA ASN A 99 -13.60 18.61 -15.60
C ASN A 99 -13.63 19.76 -16.61
N ASN A 100 -12.47 20.34 -16.95
CA ASN A 100 -12.35 21.46 -17.87
C ASN A 100 -11.35 21.13 -18.98
N SER A 101 -11.88 20.90 -20.19
CA SER A 101 -11.05 20.61 -21.37
C SER A 101 -10.20 21.78 -21.90
N LEU A 102 -10.29 22.96 -21.28
CA LEU A 102 -9.53 24.13 -21.69
C LEU A 102 -8.03 23.88 -21.46
N TYR A 103 -7.22 24.09 -22.51
CA TYR A 103 -5.77 23.85 -22.51
C TYR A 103 -5.34 22.39 -22.41
N SER A 104 -6.27 21.43 -22.48
CA SER A 104 -5.91 20.02 -22.62
C SER A 104 -5.15 19.79 -23.93
N ASP A 105 -4.06 19.06 -23.84
CA ASP A 105 -3.07 18.84 -24.91
C ASP A 105 -2.81 17.35 -25.18
N VAL A 106 -3.57 16.46 -24.53
CA VAL A 106 -3.58 15.02 -24.74
C VAL A 106 -4.97 14.44 -24.50
N ILE A 107 -5.30 13.35 -25.18
CA ILE A 107 -6.48 12.52 -24.94
C ILE A 107 -6.01 11.16 -24.40
N ILE A 108 -6.60 10.69 -23.30
CA ILE A 108 -6.47 9.29 -22.87
C ILE A 108 -7.78 8.56 -23.14
N LYS A 109 -7.71 7.39 -23.75
CA LYS A 109 -8.87 6.57 -24.12
C LYS A 109 -8.96 5.33 -23.24
N SER A 110 -10.14 5.03 -22.70
CA SER A 110 -10.39 3.76 -22.02
C SER A 110 -10.48 2.59 -23.02
N THR A 111 -10.46 1.35 -22.51
CA THR A 111 -10.66 0.14 -23.32
C THR A 111 -12.02 0.10 -24.02
N GLU A 112 -13.01 0.82 -23.47
CA GLU A 112 -14.36 0.94 -24.01
C GLU A 112 -14.48 2.10 -25.04
N GLY A 113 -13.39 2.83 -25.27
CA GLY A 113 -13.32 3.92 -26.25
C GLY A 113 -13.78 5.27 -25.75
N TYR A 114 -14.05 5.44 -24.44
CA TYR A 114 -14.33 6.75 -23.86
C TYR A 114 -13.08 7.61 -23.86
N GLU A 115 -13.22 8.88 -24.25
CA GLU A 115 -12.11 9.81 -24.44
C GLU A 115 -12.08 10.88 -23.36
N TYR A 116 -10.92 11.05 -22.73
CA TYR A 116 -10.68 12.06 -21.70
C TYR A 116 -9.64 13.07 -22.17
N LYS A 117 -10.06 14.33 -22.31
CA LYS A 117 -9.16 15.44 -22.60
C LYS A 117 -8.47 15.87 -21.31
N VAL A 118 -7.15 15.72 -21.27
CA VAL A 118 -6.34 15.91 -20.07
C VAL A 118 -5.03 16.65 -20.41
N HIS A 119 -4.24 16.97 -19.38
CA HIS A 119 -3.08 17.84 -19.47
C HIS A 119 -1.78 17.05 -19.26
N LYS A 120 -0.88 17.07 -20.25
CA LYS A 120 0.38 16.32 -20.24
C LYS A 120 1.25 16.65 -19.05
N ASN A 121 1.36 17.93 -18.70
CA ASN A 121 2.19 18.39 -17.58
C ASN A 121 1.73 17.80 -16.23
N ILE A 122 0.41 17.73 -16.00
CA ILE A 122 -0.14 17.13 -14.79
C ILE A 122 0.12 15.62 -14.80
N LEU A 123 -0.23 14.92 -15.89
CA LEU A 123 -0.02 13.47 -15.99
C LEU A 123 1.47 13.10 -15.79
N ALA A 124 2.38 13.76 -16.49
CA ALA A 124 3.82 13.50 -16.44
C ALA A 124 4.45 13.84 -15.08
N SER A 125 3.89 14.80 -14.34
CA SER A 125 4.37 15.13 -13.00
C SER A 125 3.94 14.12 -11.93
N ARG A 126 2.91 13.32 -12.22
CA ARG A 126 2.25 12.43 -11.25
C ARG A 126 2.53 10.95 -11.50
N SER A 127 2.92 10.58 -12.72
CA SER A 127 3.21 9.19 -13.12
C SER A 127 4.39 9.15 -14.10
N ASP A 128 5.44 8.41 -13.73
CA ASP A 128 6.58 8.18 -14.62
C ASP A 128 6.21 7.38 -15.87
N VAL A 129 5.18 6.52 -15.78
CA VAL A 129 4.63 5.78 -16.93
C VAL A 129 3.98 6.74 -17.91
N LEU A 130 3.10 7.63 -17.42
CA LEU A 130 2.47 8.64 -18.26
C LEU A 130 3.47 9.64 -18.82
N LYS A 131 4.50 10.00 -18.04
CA LYS A 131 5.61 10.82 -18.51
C LYS A 131 6.32 10.16 -19.69
N ALA A 132 6.63 8.87 -19.59
CA ALA A 132 7.30 8.12 -20.65
C ALA A 132 6.52 8.10 -21.98
N HIS A 133 5.17 8.15 -21.95
CA HIS A 133 4.38 8.27 -23.19
C HIS A 133 4.63 9.57 -23.97
N PHE A 134 5.06 10.63 -23.29
CA PHE A 134 5.37 11.93 -23.91
C PHE A 134 6.86 12.10 -24.21
N GLU A 135 7.69 11.20 -23.69
CA GLU A 135 9.12 11.19 -23.95
C GLU A 135 9.42 10.30 -25.17
N HIS A 136 10.34 10.77 -26.02
CA HIS A 136 10.74 10.12 -27.28
C HIS A 136 9.67 10.09 -28.39
N ASN A 137 10.12 9.82 -29.63
CA ASN A 137 9.31 9.79 -30.87
C ASN A 137 8.33 8.61 -30.93
N THR A 138 7.53 8.40 -29.89
CA THR A 138 6.45 7.41 -29.85
C THR A 138 5.25 7.88 -30.68
N ILE A 139 4.35 6.96 -31.05
CA ILE A 139 3.14 7.31 -31.83
C ILE A 139 2.26 8.23 -30.99
N GLU A 140 2.16 7.98 -29.69
CA GLU A 140 1.41 8.76 -28.70
C GLU A 140 1.93 10.20 -28.60
N CYS A 141 3.25 10.40 -28.70
CA CYS A 141 3.86 11.72 -28.78
C CYS A 141 3.45 12.48 -30.05
N GLN A 142 3.20 11.77 -31.15
CA GLN A 142 2.78 12.35 -32.43
C GLN A 142 1.26 12.57 -32.52
N THR A 143 0.46 11.65 -31.96
CA THR A 143 -1.01 11.68 -32.04
C THR A 143 -1.65 12.44 -30.89
N ASN A 144 -0.93 12.65 -29.78
CA ASN A 144 -1.46 13.13 -28.51
C ASN A 144 -2.62 12.26 -27.99
N ILE A 145 -2.58 10.97 -28.28
CA ILE A 145 -3.57 9.98 -27.82
C ILE A 145 -2.83 8.86 -27.08
N ILE A 146 -3.27 8.57 -25.85
CA ILE A 146 -2.84 7.42 -25.07
C ILE A 146 -3.99 6.41 -25.02
N GLU A 147 -3.74 5.16 -25.39
CA GLU A 147 -4.69 4.07 -25.19
C GLU A 147 -4.42 3.42 -23.83
N SER A 148 -5.35 3.59 -22.90
CA SER A 148 -5.28 3.01 -21.56
C SER A 148 -5.79 1.56 -21.58
N PRO A 149 -5.15 0.64 -20.84
CA PRO A 149 -5.68 -0.70 -20.64
C PRO A 149 -6.83 -0.76 -19.62
N LEU A 150 -7.26 0.37 -19.08
CA LEU A 150 -8.30 0.44 -18.05
C LEU A 150 -9.70 0.68 -18.65
N GLU A 151 -10.69 0.07 -18.02
CA GLU A 151 -12.11 0.39 -18.22
C GLU A 151 -12.42 1.83 -17.79
N ASP A 152 -13.50 2.40 -18.32
CA ASP A 152 -13.87 3.80 -18.13
C ASP A 152 -13.92 4.22 -16.66
N GLU A 153 -14.62 3.40 -15.86
CA GLU A 153 -14.86 3.64 -14.44
C GLU A 153 -13.56 3.69 -13.63
N ILE A 154 -12.61 2.78 -13.91
CA ILE A 154 -11.33 2.73 -13.22
C ILE A 154 -10.41 3.85 -13.69
N LEU A 155 -10.43 4.16 -15.00
CA LEU A 155 -9.64 5.24 -15.57
C LEU A 155 -10.05 6.59 -14.96
N MET A 156 -11.34 6.85 -14.78
CA MET A 156 -11.84 8.06 -14.14
C MET A 156 -11.33 8.21 -12.71
N GLU A 157 -11.31 7.14 -11.92
CA GLU A 157 -10.77 7.17 -10.55
C GLU A 157 -9.25 7.43 -10.54
N VAL A 158 -8.50 6.84 -11.48
CA VAL A 158 -7.07 7.12 -11.64
C VAL A 158 -6.82 8.57 -12.00
N LEU A 159 -7.59 9.12 -12.95
CA LEU A 159 -7.49 10.54 -13.33
C LEU A 159 -7.87 11.46 -12.16
N THR A 160 -8.94 11.12 -11.43
CA THR A 160 -9.34 11.84 -10.22
C THR A 160 -8.19 11.87 -9.21
N PHE A 161 -7.53 10.74 -8.98
CA PHE A 161 -6.37 10.67 -8.10
C PHE A 161 -5.18 11.51 -8.59
N ILE A 162 -4.89 11.47 -9.89
CA ILE A 162 -3.80 12.25 -10.50
C ILE A 162 -4.01 13.75 -10.27
N TYR A 163 -5.23 14.25 -10.43
CA TYR A 163 -5.57 15.67 -10.33
C TYR A 163 -5.85 16.16 -8.90
N SER A 164 -6.23 15.29 -7.97
CA SER A 164 -6.70 15.71 -6.63
C SER A 164 -5.98 15.06 -5.45
N ASP A 165 -5.17 14.02 -5.67
CA ASP A 165 -4.61 13.12 -4.63
C ASP A 165 -5.70 12.40 -3.80
N LYS A 166 -6.96 12.41 -4.25
CA LYS A 166 -8.10 11.71 -3.62
C LYS A 166 -8.41 10.41 -4.36
N ALA A 167 -8.86 9.40 -3.62
CA ALA A 167 -9.35 8.13 -4.15
C ALA A 167 -10.74 7.82 -3.56
N PRO A 168 -11.82 8.47 -4.05
CA PRO A 168 -13.15 8.37 -3.46
C PRO A 168 -13.68 6.94 -3.37
N ARG A 169 -13.30 6.07 -4.30
CA ARG A 169 -13.81 4.69 -4.41
C ARG A 169 -12.80 3.61 -4.03
N VAL A 170 -11.73 3.98 -3.32
CA VAL A 170 -10.75 3.01 -2.79
C VAL A 170 -11.40 1.98 -1.88
N ASN A 171 -12.47 2.36 -1.20
CA ASN A 171 -13.30 1.49 -0.35
C ASN A 171 -14.40 0.75 -1.14
N GLU A 172 -14.43 0.81 -2.45
CA GLU A 172 -15.40 0.05 -3.27
C GLU A 172 -14.66 -0.97 -4.13
N ILE A 173 -13.61 -0.51 -4.81
CA ILE A 173 -12.87 -1.26 -5.84
C ILE A 173 -11.34 -1.27 -5.61
N PRO A 174 -10.84 -1.60 -4.39
CA PRO A 174 -9.42 -1.50 -4.08
C PRO A 174 -8.55 -2.46 -4.90
N GLU A 175 -9.05 -3.62 -5.32
CA GLU A 175 -8.30 -4.60 -6.11
C GLU A 175 -8.01 -4.08 -7.53
N GLN A 176 -9.02 -3.49 -8.18
CA GLN A 176 -8.89 -2.87 -9.50
C GLN A 176 -8.00 -1.62 -9.42
N LEU A 177 -8.21 -0.78 -8.40
CA LEU A 177 -7.39 0.42 -8.20
C LEU A 177 -5.94 0.09 -7.83
N LEU A 178 -5.67 -0.99 -7.09
CA LEU A 178 -4.31 -1.45 -6.82
C LEU A 178 -3.61 -1.82 -8.13
N SER A 179 -4.30 -2.53 -9.02
CA SER A 179 -3.77 -2.93 -10.32
C SER A 179 -3.47 -1.72 -11.21
N ALA A 180 -4.40 -0.76 -11.25
CA ALA A 180 -4.22 0.49 -11.99
C ALA A 180 -3.10 1.37 -11.41
N ALA A 181 -3.02 1.47 -10.07
CA ALA A 181 -1.97 2.21 -9.38
C ALA A 181 -0.59 1.61 -9.63
N ASN A 182 -0.48 0.28 -9.66
CA ASN A 182 0.76 -0.39 -10.02
C ASN A 182 1.14 -0.13 -11.48
N TYR A 183 0.18 -0.26 -12.41
CA TYR A 183 0.40 -0.01 -13.84
C TYR A 183 0.92 1.41 -14.11
N TYR A 184 0.30 2.44 -13.50
CA TYR A 184 0.73 3.83 -13.67
C TYR A 184 1.78 4.28 -12.64
N GLN A 185 2.31 3.39 -11.82
CA GLN A 185 3.31 3.69 -10.78
C GLN A 185 2.88 4.81 -9.80
N LEU A 186 1.62 4.83 -9.41
CA LEU A 186 1.04 5.79 -8.47
C LEU A 186 1.22 5.30 -7.02
N SER A 187 2.42 5.48 -6.45
CA SER A 187 2.80 4.88 -5.16
C SER A 187 1.85 5.22 -4.01
N ARG A 188 1.36 6.46 -3.92
CA ARG A 188 0.43 6.89 -2.86
C ARG A 188 -0.94 6.22 -3.01
N LEU A 189 -1.48 6.11 -4.22
CA LEU A 189 -2.72 5.39 -4.49
C LEU A 189 -2.56 3.89 -4.17
N LYS A 190 -1.42 3.31 -4.55
CA LYS A 190 -1.07 1.92 -4.21
C LYS A 190 -1.13 1.70 -2.70
N SER A 191 -0.50 2.55 -1.90
CA SER A 191 -0.55 2.45 -0.43
C SER A 191 -1.96 2.61 0.15
N LEU A 192 -2.81 3.46 -0.43
CA LEU A 192 -4.21 3.58 -0.02
C LEU A 192 -4.98 2.27 -0.28
N CYS A 193 -4.77 1.66 -1.45
CA CYS A 193 -5.39 0.36 -1.78
C CYS A 193 -4.88 -0.76 -0.88
N GLU A 194 -3.57 -0.82 -0.60
CA GLU A 194 -2.97 -1.81 0.31
C GLU A 194 -3.58 -1.71 1.73
N GLU A 195 -3.77 -0.49 2.25
CA GLU A 195 -4.36 -0.29 3.57
C GLU A 195 -5.86 -0.66 3.60
N GLU A 196 -6.63 -0.37 2.54
CA GLU A 196 -8.02 -0.81 2.46
C GLU A 196 -8.15 -2.33 2.31
N LEU A 197 -7.30 -2.99 1.53
CA LEU A 197 -7.28 -4.46 1.41
C LEU A 197 -6.89 -5.13 2.72
N ARG A 198 -5.92 -4.57 3.44
CA ARG A 198 -5.55 -5.02 4.78
C ARG A 198 -6.74 -5.00 5.73
N LYS A 199 -7.56 -3.94 5.73
CA LYS A 199 -8.75 -3.84 6.59
C LYS A 199 -9.82 -4.88 6.27
N ARG A 200 -9.85 -5.37 5.03
CA ARG A 200 -10.79 -6.38 4.54
C ARG A 200 -10.30 -7.81 4.74
N LEU A 201 -9.11 -8.00 5.29
CA LEU A 201 -8.49 -9.31 5.36
C LEU A 201 -9.26 -10.24 6.32
N THR A 202 -9.61 -11.42 5.82
CA THR A 202 -10.26 -12.50 6.55
C THR A 202 -9.54 -13.82 6.27
N VAL A 203 -9.88 -14.88 7.01
CA VAL A 203 -9.35 -16.23 6.78
C VAL A 203 -9.65 -16.68 5.35
N GLU A 204 -10.86 -16.41 4.87
CA GLU A 204 -11.39 -16.86 3.59
C GLU A 204 -10.69 -16.19 2.40
N ASN A 205 -10.34 -14.91 2.51
CA ASN A 205 -9.75 -14.15 1.41
C ASN A 205 -8.23 -13.94 1.51
N ALA A 206 -7.57 -14.45 2.56
CA ALA A 206 -6.14 -14.21 2.79
C ALA A 206 -5.25 -14.71 1.66
N ILE A 207 -5.55 -15.90 1.10
CA ILE A 207 -4.75 -16.47 0.01
C ILE A 207 -4.95 -15.68 -1.29
N GLU A 208 -6.18 -15.31 -1.61
CA GLU A 208 -6.50 -14.50 -2.79
C GLU A 208 -5.85 -13.12 -2.70
N THR A 209 -5.88 -12.51 -1.51
CA THR A 209 -5.22 -11.22 -1.24
C THR A 209 -3.71 -11.33 -1.37
N LEU A 210 -3.10 -12.42 -0.88
CA LEU A 210 -1.66 -12.65 -1.02
C LEU A 210 -1.26 -12.81 -2.50
N GLN A 211 -2.06 -13.55 -3.28
CA GLN A 211 -1.85 -13.71 -4.72
C GLN A 211 -1.95 -12.37 -5.45
N LEU A 212 -2.96 -11.56 -5.13
CA LEU A 212 -3.11 -10.22 -5.68
C LEU A 212 -1.90 -9.34 -5.34
N ALA A 213 -1.42 -9.41 -4.08
CA ALA A 213 -0.28 -8.64 -3.64
C ALA A 213 1.00 -9.00 -4.42
N GLU A 214 1.23 -10.29 -4.64
CA GLU A 214 2.37 -10.76 -5.44
C GLU A 214 2.25 -10.33 -6.92
N LEU A 215 1.05 -10.50 -7.51
CA LEU A 215 0.78 -10.09 -8.89
C LEU A 215 1.01 -8.59 -9.13
N GLN A 216 0.62 -7.75 -8.17
CA GLN A 216 0.74 -6.30 -8.25
C GLN A 216 2.02 -5.76 -7.61
N SER A 217 2.97 -6.62 -7.25
CA SER A 217 4.22 -6.25 -6.55
C SER A 217 3.97 -5.33 -5.35
N ALA A 218 2.89 -5.60 -4.62
CA ALA A 218 2.39 -4.84 -3.47
C ALA A 218 3.01 -5.39 -2.19
N GLU A 219 4.30 -5.11 -1.98
CA GLU A 219 5.10 -5.70 -0.91
C GLU A 219 4.55 -5.41 0.49
N THR A 220 3.97 -4.23 0.71
CA THR A 220 3.36 -3.88 2.00
C THR A 220 2.18 -4.80 2.29
N LEU A 221 1.29 -4.97 1.32
CA LEU A 221 0.12 -5.84 1.46
C LEU A 221 0.53 -7.31 1.59
N LYS A 222 1.55 -7.74 0.82
CA LYS A 222 2.12 -9.09 0.91
C LYS A 222 2.59 -9.39 2.33
N GLN A 223 3.40 -8.49 2.90
CA GLN A 223 3.90 -8.63 4.27
C GLN A 223 2.76 -8.66 5.30
N LEU A 224 1.82 -7.72 5.23
CA LEU A 224 0.69 -7.65 6.15
C LEU A 224 -0.20 -8.91 6.09
N THR A 225 -0.36 -9.48 4.89
CA THR A 225 -1.12 -10.71 4.68
C THR A 225 -0.39 -11.92 5.26
N LEU A 226 0.92 -12.00 5.07
CA LEU A 226 1.76 -13.06 5.66
C LEU A 226 1.76 -12.99 7.21
N GLU A 227 1.82 -11.79 7.78
CA GLU A 227 1.67 -11.57 9.23
C GLU A 227 0.33 -12.09 9.74
N PHE A 228 -0.76 -11.77 9.04
CA PHE A 228 -2.10 -12.27 9.37
C PHE A 228 -2.21 -13.79 9.31
N ILE A 229 -1.59 -14.44 8.32
CA ILE A 229 -1.53 -15.90 8.21
C ILE A 229 -0.79 -16.48 9.43
N LYS A 230 0.35 -15.90 9.78
CA LYS A 230 1.20 -16.34 10.90
C LYS A 230 0.54 -16.12 12.26
N ASP A 231 -0.32 -15.12 12.41
CA ASP A 231 -0.99 -14.75 13.66
C ASP A 231 -2.17 -15.67 14.04
N GLY A 232 -1.93 -16.99 14.01
CA GLY A 232 -2.89 -18.00 14.45
C GLY A 232 -3.92 -18.44 13.42
N ASN A 233 -3.93 -17.84 12.22
CA ASN A 233 -4.91 -18.16 11.18
C ASN A 233 -4.48 -19.29 10.23
N ALA A 234 -3.19 -19.64 10.20
CA ALA A 234 -2.63 -20.62 9.27
C ALA A 234 -3.42 -21.94 9.19
N GLN A 235 -3.85 -22.51 10.33
CA GLN A 235 -4.64 -23.74 10.34
C GLN A 235 -5.98 -23.58 9.63
N LEU A 236 -6.74 -22.54 9.96
CA LEU A 236 -8.04 -22.27 9.35
C LEU A 236 -7.88 -21.99 7.84
N ILE A 237 -6.84 -21.27 7.47
CA ILE A 237 -6.56 -20.93 6.06
C ILE A 237 -6.30 -22.18 5.22
N THR A 238 -5.63 -23.22 5.76
CA THR A 238 -5.42 -24.48 5.03
C THR A 238 -6.70 -25.26 4.68
N GLU A 239 -7.81 -24.91 5.33
CA GLU A 239 -9.12 -25.54 5.10
C GLU A 239 -9.99 -24.74 4.12
N THR A 240 -9.52 -23.57 3.67
CA THR A 240 -10.26 -22.69 2.74
C THR A 240 -10.17 -23.17 1.30
N GLU A 241 -11.18 -22.80 0.49
CA GLU A 241 -11.11 -23.00 -0.95
C GLU A 241 -9.93 -22.26 -1.61
N GLY A 242 -9.59 -21.07 -1.08
CA GLY A 242 -8.47 -20.28 -1.58
C GLY A 242 -7.16 -21.06 -1.51
N TRP A 243 -6.91 -21.76 -0.39
CA TRP A 243 -5.76 -22.64 -0.23
C TRP A 243 -5.75 -23.79 -1.24
N ALA A 244 -6.90 -24.45 -1.43
CA ALA A 244 -7.02 -25.56 -2.38
C ALA A 244 -6.78 -25.14 -3.84
N LYS A 245 -7.03 -23.86 -4.17
CA LYS A 245 -6.84 -23.30 -5.51
C LYS A 245 -5.42 -22.76 -5.76
N ILE A 246 -4.49 -22.85 -4.80
CA ILE A 246 -3.10 -22.42 -5.00
C ILE A 246 -2.44 -23.28 -6.09
N ASN A 247 -2.10 -22.65 -7.20
CA ASN A 247 -1.39 -23.25 -8.33
C ASN A 247 0.05 -22.72 -8.49
N SER A 248 0.49 -21.82 -7.62
CA SER A 248 1.85 -21.25 -7.63
C SER A 248 2.74 -21.94 -6.61
N ILE A 249 3.81 -22.61 -7.08
CA ILE A 249 4.84 -23.18 -6.20
C ILE A 249 5.60 -22.06 -5.46
N GLU A 250 5.79 -20.91 -6.10
CA GLU A 250 6.49 -19.76 -5.51
C GLU A 250 5.71 -19.17 -4.34
N LEU A 251 4.38 -19.10 -4.45
CA LEU A 251 3.51 -18.68 -3.36
C LEU A 251 3.60 -19.65 -2.18
N LEU A 252 3.56 -20.97 -2.43
CA LEU A 252 3.69 -21.97 -1.37
C LEU A 252 5.06 -21.91 -0.68
N LYS A 253 6.14 -21.66 -1.45
CA LYS A 253 7.47 -21.44 -0.88
C LYS A 253 7.52 -20.17 -0.03
N THR A 254 6.92 -19.07 -0.51
CA THR A 254 6.83 -17.83 0.24
C THR A 254 6.12 -18.03 1.58
N ILE A 255 4.98 -18.73 1.58
CA ILE A 255 4.24 -19.06 2.81
C ILE A 255 5.10 -19.95 3.72
N HIS A 256 5.76 -20.97 3.16
CA HIS A 256 6.66 -21.85 3.91
C HIS A 256 7.81 -21.09 4.57
N GLU A 257 8.51 -20.27 3.80
CA GLU A 257 9.65 -19.48 4.27
C GLU A 257 9.19 -18.53 5.36
N TYR A 258 8.10 -17.80 5.14
CA TYR A 258 7.61 -16.83 6.12
C TYR A 258 7.19 -17.45 7.46
N LEU A 259 6.54 -18.62 7.41
CA LEU A 259 6.05 -19.30 8.63
C LEU A 259 7.18 -19.97 9.43
N TRP A 260 8.28 -20.40 8.81
CA TRP A 260 9.29 -21.23 9.48
C TRP A 260 10.77 -20.84 9.29
N MET A 261 11.13 -19.79 8.53
CA MET A 261 12.55 -19.37 8.34
C MET A 261 13.06 -18.32 9.34
N GLU A 262 12.34 -18.01 10.44
CA GLU A 262 12.87 -17.14 11.51
C GLU A 262 13.55 -17.90 12.67
N SER A 263 13.87 -19.19 12.53
CA SER A 263 14.49 -19.99 13.60
C SER A 263 15.94 -20.42 13.34
N HIS A 264 16.79 -19.52 12.81
CA HIS A 264 18.25 -19.71 12.79
C HIS A 264 18.95 -18.47 13.34
#